data_AF-A0A0D2LYW8-F1
#
_entry.id   AF-A0A0D2LYW8-F1
#
_cell.length_a   1.000
_cell.length_b   1.000
_cell.length_c   1.000
_cell.angle_alpha   90.00
_cell.angle_beta   90.00
_cell.angle_gamma   90.00
#
_symmetry.space_group_name_H-M   'P 1'
#
loop_
_entity.id
_entity.type
_entity.pdbx_description
1 polymer ?
#
loop_
_entity_poly.entity_id
_entity_poly.type
_entity_poly.pdbx_seq_one_letter_code
_entity_poly.pdbx_strand_id
1 'polypeptide(L)'
;MKTKLMENRCKFWVPKKSRFCANSPLQNSLFCGNHTPRTNNQWIPCPIDPSHSVLQENLGSHLRRCPLVKQVQSLSTQPFYQKGVNAGKEDEQEEPETGIPTSGFDIVTSEMKRNAVYSLNISEFFEMIGKIESVHAQICNDIKDSYKIPEACGVWIKGEVDRNVPFQEKHVAQQASMLGNLEEFGVLERIDGKENCELVERAENSNGVPAVVEFGAGRGYLTQMLADCYGIRRVFLVERKAYKLKADRSLRQKESLILERLRIDIEDLNLNAVESLQRLPYIAIGKHLCGPATDLTLRCCLANERSAEQCGVNCYLRGLAIATCCHHLCQWKHYISNPTFCLYNIYIKIHNIFSS
;
A
#
# COMPACT_ATOMS: atom_id res chain seq x y z
N MET A 1 -26.14 36.94 -16.23
CA MET A 1 -26.68 35.58 -16.49
C MET A 1 -26.18 34.51 -15.49
N LYS A 2 -26.01 34.82 -14.19
CA LYS A 2 -25.51 33.86 -13.17
C LYS A 2 -26.55 33.46 -12.10
N THR A 3 -27.79 33.91 -12.24
CA THR A 3 -28.85 33.77 -11.21
C THR A 3 -29.81 32.61 -11.44
N LYS A 4 -29.73 31.88 -12.57
CA LYS A 4 -30.72 30.84 -12.94
C LYS A 4 -30.31 29.39 -12.64
N LEU A 5 -29.19 29.17 -11.95
CA LEU A 5 -28.61 27.83 -11.68
C LEU A 5 -28.82 27.31 -10.24
N MET A 6 -29.47 28.09 -9.37
CA MET A 6 -29.70 27.71 -7.96
C MET A 6 -31.03 26.98 -7.72
N GLU A 7 -32.02 27.08 -8.62
CA GLU A 7 -33.38 26.58 -8.36
C GLU A 7 -33.55 25.05 -8.43
N ASN A 8 -32.60 24.32 -9.03
CA ASN A 8 -32.72 22.87 -9.25
C ASN A 8 -31.79 22.01 -8.38
N ARG A 9 -31.35 22.51 -7.22
CA ARG A 9 -30.46 21.77 -6.31
C ARG A 9 -31.05 21.64 -4.91
N CYS A 10 -30.74 20.51 -4.28
CA CYS A 10 -31.13 20.25 -2.91
C CYS A 10 -30.58 21.33 -1.96
N LYS A 11 -31.46 21.91 -1.13
CA LYS A 11 -31.13 23.01 -0.20
C LYS A 11 -30.36 22.57 1.07
N PHE A 12 -29.86 21.33 1.13
CA PHE A 12 -29.05 20.84 2.25
C PHE A 12 -27.60 21.34 2.14
N TRP A 13 -27.10 21.99 3.18
CA TRP A 13 -25.71 22.45 3.26
C TRP A 13 -24.78 21.30 3.67
N VAL A 14 -23.66 21.10 2.95
CA VAL A 14 -22.66 20.07 3.26
C VAL A 14 -21.42 20.72 3.88
N PRO A 15 -21.25 20.71 5.23
CA PRO A 15 -20.18 21.45 5.90
C PRO A 15 -18.78 21.06 5.44
N LYS A 16 -18.50 19.74 5.31
CA LYS A 16 -17.20 19.22 4.86
C LYS A 16 -16.77 19.70 3.46
N LYS A 17 -17.71 20.17 2.64
CA LYS A 17 -17.46 20.58 1.24
C LYS A 17 -17.79 22.05 0.99
N SER A 18 -18.19 22.80 2.02
CA SER A 18 -18.59 24.21 1.96
C SER A 18 -19.51 24.56 0.78
N ARG A 19 -20.51 23.70 0.50
CA ARG A 19 -21.47 23.88 -0.61
C ARG A 19 -22.81 23.19 -0.33
N PHE A 20 -23.87 23.64 -1.02
CA PHE A 20 -25.14 22.92 -1.08
C PHE A 20 -25.02 21.59 -1.84
N CYS A 21 -25.85 20.62 -1.47
CA CYS A 21 -25.92 19.31 -2.11
C CYS A 21 -26.14 19.46 -3.62
N ALA A 22 -25.35 18.73 -4.41
CA ALA A 22 -25.42 18.80 -5.87
C ALA A 22 -26.59 18.02 -6.48
N ASN A 23 -27.26 17.17 -5.69
CA ASN A 23 -28.37 16.34 -6.17
C ASN A 23 -29.62 17.19 -6.41
N SER A 24 -30.41 16.78 -7.39
CA SER A 24 -31.72 17.38 -7.68
C SER A 24 -32.71 17.11 -6.53
N PRO A 25 -33.55 18.09 -6.16
CA PRO A 25 -34.64 17.86 -5.22
C PRO A 25 -35.65 16.83 -5.74
N LEU A 26 -36.36 16.16 -4.83
CA LEU A 26 -37.53 15.36 -5.21
C LEU A 26 -38.69 16.26 -5.63
N GLN A 27 -39.61 15.69 -6.41
CA GLN A 27 -40.83 16.40 -6.79
C GLN A 27 -41.60 16.82 -5.53
N ASN A 28 -41.88 18.12 -5.41
CA ASN A 28 -42.51 18.77 -4.24
C ASN A 28 -41.67 18.77 -2.94
N SER A 29 -40.33 18.65 -3.03
CA SER A 29 -39.43 18.82 -1.88
C SER A 29 -38.33 19.85 -2.18
N LEU A 30 -37.86 20.55 -1.16
CA LEU A 30 -36.65 21.38 -1.25
C LEU A 30 -35.35 20.55 -1.19
N PHE A 31 -35.47 19.24 -0.96
CA PHE A 31 -34.34 18.34 -0.71
C PHE A 31 -34.35 17.12 -1.63
N CYS A 32 -33.17 16.57 -1.91
CA CYS A 32 -33.05 15.31 -2.65
C CYS A 32 -33.44 14.12 -1.77
N GLY A 33 -33.57 12.93 -2.35
CA GLY A 33 -33.93 11.71 -1.60
C GLY A 33 -33.01 11.38 -0.42
N ASN A 34 -31.74 11.82 -0.46
CA ASN A 34 -30.79 11.62 0.64
C ASN A 34 -30.95 12.64 1.79
N HIS A 35 -31.59 13.78 1.55
CA HIS A 35 -31.71 14.87 2.52
C HIS A 35 -33.17 15.30 2.75
N THR A 36 -34.14 14.48 2.35
CA THR A 36 -35.56 14.75 2.61
C THR A 36 -35.81 14.67 4.12
N PRO A 37 -36.43 15.67 4.77
CA PRO A 37 -36.78 15.61 6.18
C PRO A 37 -37.75 14.45 6.40
N ARG A 38 -37.27 13.35 6.97
CA ARG A 38 -38.10 12.22 7.41
C ARG A 38 -38.21 12.30 8.92
N THR A 39 -39.41 12.45 9.43
CA THR A 39 -39.70 12.76 10.84
C THR A 39 -39.35 11.62 11.82
N ASN A 40 -39.08 10.39 11.34
CA ASN A 40 -38.92 9.22 12.21
C ASN A 40 -37.79 8.24 11.87
N ASN A 41 -36.88 8.56 10.94
CA ASN A 41 -35.92 7.55 10.48
C ASN A 41 -34.55 7.76 11.11
N GLN A 42 -34.18 6.88 12.04
CA GLN A 42 -32.82 6.79 12.57
C GLN A 42 -31.86 6.40 11.44
N TRP A 43 -30.95 7.32 11.13
CA TRP A 43 -29.77 7.02 10.32
C TRP A 43 -28.77 6.30 11.21
N ILE A 44 -28.47 5.06 10.87
CA ILE A 44 -27.46 4.25 11.54
C ILE A 44 -26.21 4.19 10.66
N PRO A 45 -25.00 4.17 11.23
CA PRO A 45 -23.82 3.85 10.44
C PRO A 45 -24.01 2.46 9.82
N CYS A 46 -23.57 2.28 8.57
CA CYS A 46 -23.57 0.94 7.99
C CYS A 46 -22.68 0.02 8.86
N PRO A 47 -23.15 -1.17 9.27
CA PRO A 47 -22.41 -2.04 10.17
C PRO A 47 -21.15 -2.63 9.52
N ILE A 48 -21.06 -2.60 8.19
CA ILE A 48 -19.90 -3.11 7.44
C ILE A 48 -18.99 -1.96 6.98
N ASP A 49 -19.55 -0.82 6.59
CA ASP A 49 -18.78 0.38 6.22
C ASP A 49 -19.23 1.61 7.02
N PRO A 50 -18.66 1.86 8.21
CA PRO A 50 -19.04 2.98 9.05
C PRO A 50 -18.76 4.36 8.43
N SER A 51 -18.10 4.43 7.25
CA SER A 51 -17.84 5.69 6.56
C SER A 51 -19.10 6.35 5.98
N HIS A 52 -20.20 5.60 5.90
CA HIS A 52 -21.50 6.12 5.49
C HIS A 52 -22.62 5.60 6.39
N SER A 53 -23.74 6.31 6.36
CA SER A 53 -24.94 5.98 7.12
C SER A 53 -26.06 5.58 6.19
N VAL A 54 -26.97 4.75 6.68
CA VAL A 54 -28.16 4.29 5.97
C VAL A 54 -29.37 4.45 6.87
N LEU A 55 -30.53 4.64 6.26
CA LEU A 55 -31.79 4.58 6.99
C LEU A 55 -31.95 3.15 7.53
N GLN A 56 -32.27 3.01 8.82
CA GLN A 56 -32.44 1.72 9.48
C GLN A 56 -33.40 0.78 8.71
N GLU A 57 -34.51 1.32 8.20
CA GLU A 57 -35.50 0.58 7.38
C GLU A 57 -34.91 0.01 6.07
N ASN A 58 -33.87 0.65 5.52
CA ASN A 58 -33.24 0.28 4.26
C ASN A 58 -31.95 -0.52 4.45
N LEU A 59 -31.59 -0.88 5.68
CA LEU A 59 -30.34 -1.60 5.97
C LEU A 59 -30.25 -2.91 5.17
N GLY A 60 -31.30 -3.74 5.18
CA GLY A 60 -31.29 -5.02 4.48
C GLY A 60 -31.11 -4.90 2.96
N SER A 61 -31.76 -3.91 2.33
CA SER A 61 -31.60 -3.68 0.88
C SER A 61 -30.26 -3.04 0.55
N HIS A 62 -29.74 -2.18 1.43
CA HIS A 62 -28.42 -1.59 1.34
C HIS A 62 -27.32 -2.66 1.41
N LEU A 63 -27.32 -3.57 2.38
CA LEU A 63 -26.25 -4.56 2.57
C LEU A 63 -26.04 -5.43 1.31
N ARG A 64 -27.10 -5.73 0.57
CA ARG A 64 -27.03 -6.44 -0.73
C ARG A 64 -26.34 -5.66 -1.85
N ARG A 65 -26.30 -4.33 -1.75
CA ARG A 65 -25.76 -3.42 -2.77
C ARG A 65 -24.55 -2.62 -2.29
N CYS A 66 -24.19 -2.76 -1.01
CA CYS A 66 -23.10 -2.03 -0.40
C CYS A 66 -21.79 -2.38 -1.12
N PRO A 67 -21.05 -1.37 -1.64
CA PRO A 67 -19.81 -1.62 -2.36
C PRO A 67 -18.77 -2.38 -1.52
N LEU A 68 -18.63 -2.05 -0.23
CA LEU A 68 -17.66 -2.72 0.64
C LEU A 68 -18.05 -4.17 0.92
N VAL A 69 -19.34 -4.47 1.10
CA VAL A 69 -19.82 -5.86 1.27
C VAL A 69 -19.47 -6.70 0.05
N LYS A 70 -19.79 -6.20 -1.14
CA LYS A 70 -19.46 -6.89 -2.39
C LYS A 70 -17.96 -7.07 -2.57
N GLN A 71 -17.17 -6.07 -2.19
CA GLN A 71 -15.71 -6.16 -2.22
C GLN A 71 -15.20 -7.25 -1.28
N VAL A 72 -15.67 -7.29 -0.02
CA VAL A 72 -15.27 -8.31 0.97
C VAL A 72 -15.65 -9.71 0.50
N GLN A 73 -16.87 -9.89 0.00
CA GLN A 73 -17.32 -11.17 -0.56
C GLN A 73 -16.44 -11.60 -1.75
N SER A 74 -16.20 -10.70 -2.70
CA SER A 74 -15.35 -11.00 -3.86
C SER A 74 -13.90 -11.28 -3.47
N LEU A 75 -13.39 -10.64 -2.41
CA LEU A 75 -12.03 -10.84 -1.91
C LEU A 75 -11.91 -12.19 -1.19
N SER A 76 -12.92 -12.56 -0.39
CA SER A 76 -12.93 -13.82 0.37
C SER A 76 -12.89 -15.08 -0.50
N THR A 77 -13.23 -14.97 -1.79
CA THR A 77 -13.15 -16.06 -2.76
C THR A 77 -11.84 -16.08 -3.55
N GLN A 78 -10.96 -15.10 -3.36
CA GLN A 78 -9.69 -15.03 -4.09
C GLN A 78 -8.67 -15.98 -3.48
N PRO A 79 -7.88 -16.71 -4.30
CA PRO A 79 -6.88 -17.64 -3.79
C PRO A 79 -5.77 -16.93 -2.99
N PHE A 80 -5.45 -15.68 -3.35
CA PHE A 80 -4.44 -14.87 -2.68
C PHE A 80 -4.92 -14.22 -1.37
N TYR A 81 -6.18 -14.42 -0.97
CA TYR A 81 -6.68 -13.93 0.30
C TYR A 81 -6.48 -14.98 1.40
N GLN A 82 -5.60 -14.67 2.36
CA GLN A 82 -5.38 -15.46 3.55
C GLN A 82 -5.31 -14.54 4.76
N LYS A 83 -6.39 -14.51 5.54
CA LYS A 83 -6.54 -13.58 6.67
C LYS A 83 -5.35 -13.69 7.65
N GLY A 84 -4.71 -12.56 7.94
CA GLY A 84 -3.63 -12.45 8.93
C GLY A 84 -2.32 -13.14 8.56
N VAL A 85 -2.13 -13.60 7.31
CA VAL A 85 -0.92 -14.35 6.91
C VAL A 85 0.38 -13.58 7.16
N ASN A 86 0.33 -12.24 7.10
CA ASN A 86 1.48 -11.37 7.35
C ASN A 86 1.40 -10.63 8.70
N ALA A 87 0.36 -10.86 9.51
CA ALA A 87 0.14 -10.15 10.78
C ALA A 87 1.28 -10.34 11.80
N GLY A 88 2.06 -11.41 11.65
CA GLY A 88 3.11 -11.80 12.59
C GLY A 88 2.55 -12.72 13.66
N LYS A 89 3.43 -13.48 14.31
CA LYS A 89 3.06 -14.18 15.53
C LYS A 89 3.08 -13.16 16.66
N GLU A 90 2.05 -13.15 17.48
CA GLU A 90 2.21 -12.65 18.84
C GLU A 90 3.24 -13.60 19.49
N ASP A 91 4.23 -13.05 20.19
CA ASP A 91 5.28 -13.86 20.84
C ASP A 91 4.60 -15.05 21.56
N GLU A 92 5.14 -16.26 21.40
CA GLU A 92 4.64 -17.52 21.96
C GLU A 92 4.62 -17.46 23.50
N GLN A 93 3.62 -16.76 24.05
CA GLN A 93 3.03 -16.91 25.38
C GLN A 93 1.53 -17.20 25.30
N GLU A 94 1.02 -17.51 24.11
CA GLU A 94 -0.33 -18.05 23.91
C GLU A 94 -0.22 -19.56 23.64
N GLU A 95 -0.13 -20.36 24.71
CA GLU A 95 -0.45 -21.78 24.67
C GLU A 95 -1.96 -22.01 24.74
N PRO A 96 -2.46 -23.15 24.22
CA PRO A 96 -3.80 -23.25 23.67
C PRO A 96 -4.90 -23.33 24.74
N GLU A 97 -6.08 -22.88 24.31
CA GLU A 97 -7.41 -22.97 24.93
C GLU A 97 -7.58 -24.19 25.87
N THR A 98 -7.21 -24.01 27.13
CA THR A 98 -7.75 -24.82 28.24
C THR A 98 -8.43 -23.86 29.20
N GLY A 99 -9.76 -23.92 29.22
CA GLY A 99 -10.64 -22.96 29.87
C GLY A 99 -10.51 -22.93 31.39
N ILE A 100 -9.54 -22.16 31.90
CA ILE A 100 -9.49 -21.73 33.29
C ILE A 100 -9.28 -20.21 33.32
N PRO A 101 -10.19 -19.43 33.92
CA PRO A 101 -10.05 -17.98 34.02
C PRO A 101 -9.05 -17.63 35.12
N THR A 102 -7.78 -17.48 34.78
CA THR A 102 -6.80 -16.80 35.64
C THR A 102 -6.84 -15.30 35.35
N SER A 103 -7.21 -14.56 36.37
CA SER A 103 -7.18 -13.10 36.46
C SER A 103 -5.83 -12.51 36.04
N GLY A 104 -5.85 -11.55 35.10
CA GLY A 104 -4.86 -10.46 35.07
C GLY A 104 -3.80 -10.47 33.96
N PHE A 105 -4.09 -10.95 32.75
CA PHE A 105 -3.27 -10.55 31.59
C PHE A 105 -3.67 -9.12 31.18
N ASP A 106 -2.88 -8.13 31.62
CA ASP A 106 -3.08 -6.72 31.30
C ASP A 106 -2.94 -6.51 29.78
N ILE A 107 -4.07 -6.29 29.10
CA ILE A 107 -4.09 -5.85 27.71
C ILE A 107 -3.47 -4.45 27.67
N VAL A 108 -2.18 -4.36 27.32
CA VAL A 108 -1.46 -3.08 27.25
C VAL A 108 -1.95 -2.28 26.04
N THR A 109 -2.90 -1.36 26.27
CA THR A 109 -3.46 -0.51 25.22
C THR A 109 -2.48 0.58 24.76
N SER A 110 -2.68 1.12 23.55
CA SER A 110 -1.91 2.28 23.07
C SER A 110 -2.05 3.50 23.99
N GLU A 111 -3.17 3.63 24.69
CA GLU A 111 -3.38 4.67 25.69
C GLU A 111 -2.50 4.47 26.92
N MET A 112 -2.43 3.24 27.44
CA MET A 112 -1.53 2.88 28.55
C MET A 112 -0.06 3.16 28.18
N LYS A 113 0.36 2.84 26.95
CA LYS A 113 1.73 3.14 26.47
C LYS A 113 2.02 4.63 26.44
N ARG A 114 1.09 5.45 25.94
CA ARG A 114 1.24 6.92 25.94
C ARG A 114 1.28 7.46 27.36
N ASN A 115 0.39 6.99 28.22
CA ASN A 115 0.33 7.43 29.61
C ASN A 115 1.63 7.10 30.36
N ALA A 116 2.22 5.92 30.12
CA ALA A 116 3.51 5.54 30.68
C ALA A 116 4.63 6.52 30.27
N VAL A 117 4.65 6.95 29.01
CA VAL A 117 5.63 7.95 28.53
C VAL A 117 5.34 9.33 29.15
N TYR A 118 4.08 9.74 29.23
CA TYR A 118 3.70 11.03 29.81
C TYR A 118 3.89 11.09 31.34
N SER A 119 3.94 9.94 32.02
CA SER A 119 4.20 9.87 33.45
C SER A 119 5.68 9.94 33.82
N LEU A 120 6.60 9.89 32.86
CA LEU A 120 8.03 9.96 33.11
C LEU A 120 8.41 11.34 33.66
N ASN A 121 9.25 11.36 34.70
CA ASN A 121 9.89 12.59 35.13
C ASN A 121 11.03 12.98 34.15
N ILE A 122 11.53 14.21 34.27
CA ILE A 122 12.55 14.75 33.35
C ILE A 122 13.80 13.85 33.28
N SER A 123 14.26 13.32 34.42
CA SER A 123 15.46 12.46 34.46
C SER A 123 15.22 11.13 33.76
N GLU A 124 14.09 10.47 34.03
CA GLU A 124 13.72 9.19 33.42
C GLU A 124 13.51 9.35 31.91
N PHE A 125 12.92 10.47 31.48
CA PHE A 125 12.74 10.78 30.07
C PHE A 125 14.07 10.92 29.34
N PHE A 126 15.04 11.64 29.92
CA PHE A 126 16.39 11.74 29.35
C PHE A 126 17.14 10.40 29.37
N GLU A 127 16.97 9.57 30.40
CA GLU A 127 17.55 8.22 30.41
C GLU A 127 16.96 7.35 29.29
N MET A 128 15.65 7.44 29.04
CA MET A 128 15.00 6.75 27.93
C MET A 128 15.54 7.23 26.57
N ILE A 129 15.70 8.54 26.38
CA ILE A 129 16.32 9.09 25.16
C ILE A 129 17.75 8.57 25.00
N GLY A 130 18.56 8.60 26.07
CA GLY A 130 19.93 8.10 26.03
C GLY A 130 20.01 6.61 25.66
N LYS A 131 19.06 5.79 26.10
CA LYS A 131 18.93 4.39 25.67
C LYS A 131 18.62 4.28 24.17
N ILE A 132 17.65 5.06 23.67
CA ILE A 132 17.29 5.07 22.25
C ILE A 132 18.47 5.51 21.38
N GLU A 133 19.15 6.59 21.76
CA GLU A 133 20.33 7.12 21.06
C GLU A 133 21.49 6.12 21.08
N SER A 134 21.73 5.46 22.22
CA SER A 134 22.76 4.43 22.35
C SER A 134 22.49 3.24 21.44
N VAL A 135 21.26 2.71 21.41
CA VAL A 135 20.87 1.62 20.52
C VAL A 135 20.95 2.06 19.06
N HIS A 136 20.49 3.26 18.74
CA HIS A 136 20.61 3.82 17.39
C HIS A 136 22.08 3.93 16.96
N ALA A 137 22.97 4.41 17.82
CA ALA A 137 24.42 4.49 17.58
C ALA A 137 25.16 3.15 17.67
N GLN A 138 24.46 2.03 17.94
CA GLN A 138 25.01 0.69 17.81
C GLN A 138 24.57 0.04 16.49
N ILE A 139 23.36 0.36 16.02
CA ILE A 139 22.73 -0.29 14.85
C ILE A 139 22.95 0.53 13.56
N CYS A 140 22.84 1.85 13.63
CA CYS A 140 22.74 2.74 12.47
C CYS A 140 24.04 3.50 12.18
N ASN A 141 25.19 2.82 12.24
CA ASN A 141 26.50 3.50 12.19
C ASN A 141 27.00 3.74 10.76
N ASP A 142 26.49 2.97 9.80
CA ASP A 142 26.99 2.91 8.42
C ASP A 142 25.88 3.13 7.37
N ILE A 143 24.79 3.82 7.71
CA ILE A 143 23.74 4.17 6.73
C ILE A 143 24.30 5.25 5.80
N LYS A 144 24.52 4.89 4.53
CA LYS A 144 25.06 5.80 3.52
C LYS A 144 23.94 6.57 2.81
N ASP A 145 24.17 7.85 2.57
CA ASP A 145 23.31 8.61 1.67
C ASP A 145 23.49 8.09 0.23
N SER A 146 22.38 7.97 -0.50
CA SER A 146 22.42 7.63 -1.92
C SER A 146 21.38 8.42 -2.70
N TYR A 147 21.87 9.09 -3.74
CA TYR A 147 21.06 9.83 -4.70
C TYR A 147 21.54 9.49 -6.10
N LYS A 148 20.75 8.66 -6.81
CA LYS A 148 21.15 8.08 -8.10
C LYS A 148 20.04 8.28 -9.11
N ILE A 149 20.21 9.21 -10.04
CA ILE A 149 19.22 9.45 -11.09
C ILE A 149 19.68 8.68 -12.33
N PRO A 150 19.02 7.56 -12.68
CA PRO A 150 19.39 6.79 -13.86
C PRO A 150 19.00 7.58 -15.11
N GLU A 151 19.80 7.45 -16.16
CA GLU A 151 19.57 8.14 -17.44
C GLU A 151 18.21 7.78 -18.05
N ALA A 152 17.77 6.53 -17.86
CA ALA A 152 16.46 6.05 -18.30
C ALA A 152 15.30 6.90 -17.75
N CYS A 153 15.46 7.50 -16.56
CA CYS A 153 14.47 8.40 -15.95
C CYS A 153 14.54 9.85 -16.45
N GLY A 154 15.42 10.16 -17.42
CA GLY A 154 15.64 11.52 -17.91
C GLY A 154 14.38 12.23 -18.39
N VAL A 155 13.50 11.54 -19.10
CA VAL A 155 12.21 12.09 -19.61
C VAL A 155 11.30 12.52 -18.45
N TRP A 156 11.29 11.75 -17.38
CA TRP A 156 10.53 12.06 -16.17
C TRP A 156 11.13 13.26 -15.44
N ILE A 157 12.46 13.31 -15.28
CA ILE A 157 13.16 14.38 -14.57
C ILE A 157 13.02 15.72 -15.29
N LYS A 158 13.10 15.73 -16.63
CA LYS A 158 12.92 16.93 -17.46
C LYS A 158 11.46 17.39 -17.58
N GLY A 159 10.51 16.63 -17.03
CA GLY A 159 9.08 16.94 -17.13
C GLY A 159 8.53 16.81 -18.56
N GLU A 160 9.19 16.00 -19.39
CA GLU A 160 8.81 15.76 -20.80
C GLU A 160 7.74 14.66 -20.95
N VAL A 161 7.31 14.07 -19.82
CA VAL A 161 6.18 13.14 -19.73
C VAL A 161 4.82 13.83 -19.92
N ASP A 162 3.78 13.06 -20.28
CA ASP A 162 2.42 13.56 -20.54
C ASP A 162 1.96 14.58 -19.48
N ARG A 163 1.52 15.75 -19.96
CA ARG A 163 1.04 16.90 -19.15
C ARG A 163 -0.12 16.55 -18.22
N ASN A 164 -0.77 15.40 -18.41
CA ASN A 164 -1.82 14.88 -17.53
C ASN A 164 -1.31 14.24 -16.23
N VAL A 165 0.00 13.98 -16.12
CA VAL A 165 0.62 13.52 -14.88
C VAL A 165 0.91 14.74 -13.98
N PRO A 166 0.38 14.81 -12.75
CA PRO A 166 0.70 15.87 -11.81
C PRO A 166 2.16 15.76 -11.42
N PHE A 167 3.00 16.53 -12.11
CA PHE A 167 4.43 16.62 -11.85
C PHE A 167 4.68 17.37 -10.54
N GLN A 168 5.40 16.71 -9.63
CA GLN A 168 5.98 17.32 -8.45
C GLN A 168 7.43 16.84 -8.39
N GLU A 169 8.35 17.74 -8.68
CA GLU A 169 9.79 17.49 -8.83
C GLU A 169 10.36 16.62 -7.71
N LYS A 170 10.10 16.98 -6.45
CA LYS A 170 10.50 16.20 -5.27
C LYS A 170 10.04 14.74 -5.28
N HIS A 171 8.84 14.47 -5.80
CA HIS A 171 8.30 13.12 -5.84
C HIS A 171 8.90 12.30 -6.98
N VAL A 172 9.20 12.96 -8.11
CA VAL A 172 9.84 12.36 -9.27
C VAL A 172 11.30 12.04 -8.97
N ALA A 173 12.04 12.98 -8.36
CA ALA A 173 13.44 12.77 -7.96
C ALA A 173 13.57 11.58 -6.99
N GLN A 174 12.70 11.48 -5.99
CA GLN A 174 12.70 10.33 -5.07
C GLN A 174 12.42 9.01 -5.80
N GLN A 175 11.43 8.98 -6.70
CA GLN A 175 11.11 7.78 -7.48
C GLN A 175 12.30 7.37 -8.37
N ALA A 176 12.87 8.32 -9.10
CA ALA A 176 14.03 8.09 -9.95
C ALA A 176 15.24 7.61 -9.13
N SER A 177 15.46 8.17 -7.93
CA SER A 177 16.52 7.73 -7.03
C SER A 177 16.33 6.29 -6.54
N MET A 178 15.10 5.89 -6.22
CA MET A 178 14.81 4.48 -5.91
C MET A 178 15.15 3.56 -7.07
N LEU A 179 14.77 3.94 -8.30
CA LEU A 179 15.07 3.13 -9.49
C LEU A 179 16.57 3.10 -9.80
N GLY A 180 17.30 4.21 -9.61
CA GLY A 180 18.74 4.24 -9.81
C GLY A 180 19.52 3.36 -8.82
N ASN A 181 19.06 3.27 -7.57
CA ASN A 181 19.63 2.32 -6.61
C ASN A 181 19.32 0.87 -6.99
N LEU A 182 18.11 0.58 -7.48
CA LEU A 182 17.77 -0.76 -8.00
C LEU A 182 18.61 -1.13 -9.23
N GLU A 183 18.90 -0.18 -10.11
CA GLU A 183 19.83 -0.34 -11.24
C GLU A 183 21.26 -0.58 -10.76
N GLU A 184 21.77 0.20 -9.81
CA GLU A 184 23.13 0.05 -9.25
C GLU A 184 23.32 -1.31 -8.55
N PHE A 185 22.26 -1.88 -7.98
CA PHE A 185 22.29 -3.22 -7.39
C PHE A 185 22.05 -4.36 -8.39
N GLY A 186 21.88 -4.06 -9.68
CA GLY A 186 21.65 -5.05 -10.73
C GLY A 186 20.27 -5.73 -10.66
N VAL A 187 19.33 -5.14 -9.90
CA VAL A 187 17.93 -5.61 -9.83
C VAL A 187 17.17 -5.19 -11.09
N LEU A 188 17.45 -3.98 -11.58
CA LEU A 188 16.96 -3.48 -12.86
C LEU A 188 18.08 -3.52 -13.90
N GLU A 189 17.75 -3.99 -15.11
CA GLU A 189 18.65 -3.99 -16.26
C GLU A 189 18.24 -2.90 -17.23
N ARG A 190 19.22 -2.18 -17.77
CA ARG A 190 18.99 -1.16 -18.81
C ARG A 190 18.66 -1.87 -20.12
N ILE A 191 17.60 -1.41 -20.78
CA ILE A 191 17.32 -1.77 -22.16
C ILE A 191 18.00 -0.70 -23.02
N ASP A 192 19.25 -0.92 -23.39
CA ASP A 192 19.94 0.01 -24.28
C ASP A 192 19.27 -0.01 -25.66
N GLY A 193 18.88 1.18 -26.16
CA GLY A 193 18.12 1.39 -27.40
C GLY A 193 18.87 1.06 -28.70
N LYS A 194 19.84 0.14 -28.66
CA LYS A 194 20.58 -0.38 -29.80
C LYS A 194 20.70 -1.90 -29.67
N GLU A 195 19.61 -2.62 -29.89
CA GLU A 195 19.59 -3.84 -30.70
C GLU A 195 18.16 -4.42 -30.79
N ASN A 196 17.67 -4.43 -32.03
CA ASN A 196 16.74 -5.39 -32.62
C ASN A 196 15.27 -5.39 -32.18
N CYS A 197 14.50 -4.60 -32.94
CA CYS A 197 13.10 -4.81 -33.27
C CYS A 197 12.79 -6.21 -33.88
N GLU A 198 13.78 -7.10 -34.00
CA GLU A 198 13.64 -8.48 -34.50
C GLU A 198 13.89 -9.55 -33.40
N LEU A 199 14.33 -9.17 -32.19
CA LEU A 199 14.45 -10.12 -31.06
C LEU A 199 13.19 -10.18 -30.17
N VAL A 200 12.22 -9.30 -30.42
CA VAL A 200 11.01 -9.17 -29.59
C VAL A 200 10.07 -10.37 -29.72
N GLU A 201 10.11 -11.11 -30.84
CA GLU A 201 9.28 -12.32 -31.04
C GLU A 201 9.91 -13.60 -30.47
N ARG A 202 11.22 -13.60 -30.16
CA ARG A 202 11.90 -14.77 -29.55
C ARG A 202 11.87 -14.79 -28.03
N ALA A 203 11.36 -13.73 -27.39
CA ALA A 203 11.28 -13.57 -25.94
C ALA A 203 9.92 -13.97 -25.34
N GLU A 204 9.04 -14.62 -26.10
CA GLU A 204 7.81 -15.19 -25.52
C GLU A 204 8.10 -16.37 -24.56
N ASN A 205 9.35 -16.88 -24.56
CA ASN A 205 9.82 -17.96 -23.70
C ASN A 205 10.96 -17.56 -22.73
N SER A 206 11.29 -16.27 -22.56
CA SER A 206 12.40 -15.89 -21.66
C SER A 206 11.93 -15.27 -20.33
N ASN A 207 12.43 -15.88 -19.26
CA ASN A 207 12.46 -15.41 -17.88
C ASN A 207 13.24 -14.07 -17.67
N GLY A 208 13.26 -13.16 -18.65
CA GLY A 208 14.19 -12.02 -18.67
C GLY A 208 13.72 -10.78 -17.89
N VAL A 209 12.48 -10.34 -18.09
CA VAL A 209 11.96 -9.09 -17.48
C VAL A 209 11.11 -9.41 -16.25
N PRO A 210 11.49 -8.91 -15.04
CA PRO A 210 10.73 -9.16 -13.82
C PRO A 210 9.35 -8.48 -13.86
N ALA A 211 8.37 -9.12 -13.24
CA ALA A 211 7.14 -8.46 -12.85
C ALA A 211 7.42 -7.40 -11.75
N VAL A 212 6.51 -6.45 -11.58
CA VAL A 212 6.59 -5.49 -10.48
C VAL A 212 5.37 -5.56 -9.59
N VAL A 213 5.62 -5.62 -8.29
CA VAL A 213 4.60 -5.56 -7.25
C VAL A 213 4.79 -4.26 -6.47
N GLU A 214 3.90 -3.28 -6.66
CA GLU A 214 3.91 -2.04 -5.90
C GLU A 214 2.95 -2.14 -4.70
N PHE A 215 3.54 -2.21 -3.50
CA PHE A 215 2.82 -2.16 -2.23
C PHE A 215 2.45 -0.72 -1.88
N GLY A 216 1.19 -0.51 -1.51
CA GLY A 216 0.68 0.82 -1.20
C GLY A 216 0.62 1.72 -2.43
N ALA A 217 0.31 1.15 -3.61
CA ALA A 217 0.46 1.83 -4.90
C ALA A 217 -0.22 3.19 -5.01
N GLY A 218 -1.38 3.37 -4.37
CA GLY A 218 -2.11 4.64 -4.34
C GLY A 218 -2.36 5.20 -5.75
N ARG A 219 -1.57 6.19 -6.17
CA ARG A 219 -1.69 6.81 -7.50
C ARG A 219 -1.01 6.03 -8.62
N GLY A 220 -0.06 5.13 -8.32
CA GLY A 220 0.64 4.26 -9.26
C GLY A 220 1.78 4.91 -10.05
N TYR A 221 2.26 6.10 -9.66
CA TYR A 221 3.29 6.82 -10.42
C TYR A 221 4.69 6.21 -10.34
N LEU A 222 5.02 5.53 -9.23
CA LEU A 222 6.31 4.84 -9.14
C LEU A 222 6.37 3.70 -10.15
N THR A 223 5.33 2.86 -10.20
CA THR A 223 5.18 1.87 -11.27
C THR A 223 5.16 2.49 -12.66
N GLN A 224 4.46 3.62 -12.85
CA GLN A 224 4.39 4.26 -14.17
C GLN A 224 5.79 4.66 -14.67
N MET A 225 6.60 5.28 -13.82
CA MET A 225 8.00 5.61 -14.15
C MET A 225 8.79 4.34 -14.50
N LEU A 226 8.66 3.29 -13.70
CA LEU A 226 9.35 2.04 -13.96
C LEU A 226 8.92 1.37 -15.28
N ALA A 227 7.62 1.43 -15.63
CA ALA A 227 7.08 0.92 -16.89
C ALA A 227 7.47 1.77 -18.11
N ASP A 228 7.74 3.06 -17.92
CA ASP A 228 8.23 3.95 -18.98
C ASP A 228 9.73 3.75 -19.23
N CYS A 229 10.50 3.47 -18.18
CA CYS A 229 11.96 3.50 -18.24
C CYS A 229 12.63 2.13 -18.43
N TYR A 230 12.00 1.03 -18.00
CA TYR A 230 12.65 -0.29 -17.92
C TYR A 230 11.90 -1.41 -18.69
N GLY A 231 10.97 -1.06 -19.58
CA GLY A 231 10.28 -2.04 -20.45
C GLY A 231 9.43 -3.07 -19.70
N ILE A 232 8.91 -2.70 -18.55
CA ILE A 232 8.22 -3.63 -17.63
C ILE A 232 6.84 -3.96 -18.18
N ARG A 233 6.56 -5.27 -18.27
CA ARG A 233 5.36 -5.80 -18.97
C ARG A 233 4.29 -6.32 -18.04
N ARG A 234 4.60 -6.62 -16.77
CA ARG A 234 3.63 -7.14 -15.80
C ARG A 234 3.72 -6.34 -14.51
N VAL A 235 2.57 -5.84 -14.08
CA VAL A 235 2.44 -4.91 -12.96
C VAL A 235 1.30 -5.36 -12.06
N PHE A 236 1.59 -5.41 -10.77
CA PHE A 236 0.67 -5.74 -9.69
C PHE A 236 0.63 -4.58 -8.71
N LEU A 237 -0.54 -3.97 -8.55
CA LEU A 237 -0.72 -2.82 -7.66
C LEU A 237 -1.52 -3.26 -6.42
N VAL A 238 -0.87 -3.29 -5.26
CA VAL A 238 -1.47 -3.72 -3.99
C VAL A 238 -1.91 -2.50 -3.20
N GLU A 239 -3.20 -2.43 -2.86
CA GLU A 239 -3.74 -1.38 -2.00
C GLU A 239 -5.05 -1.77 -1.32
N ARG A 240 -5.31 -1.20 -0.13
CA ARG A 240 -6.57 -1.43 0.60
C ARG A 240 -7.77 -0.78 -0.07
N LYS A 241 -7.56 0.42 -0.62
CA LYS A 241 -8.59 1.26 -1.22
C LYS A 241 -8.01 1.98 -2.43
N ALA A 242 -8.73 1.93 -3.55
CA ALA A 242 -8.31 2.59 -4.79
C ALA A 242 -8.36 4.11 -4.71
N TYR A 243 -7.20 4.76 -4.55
CA TYR A 243 -7.10 6.22 -4.53
C TYR A 243 -6.94 6.78 -5.95
N LYS A 244 -8.07 7.00 -6.61
CA LYS A 244 -8.21 7.78 -7.87
C LYS A 244 -7.52 7.21 -9.13
N LEU A 245 -6.95 6.00 -9.09
CA LEU A 245 -6.51 5.21 -10.27
C LEU A 245 -5.78 6.05 -11.34
N LYS A 246 -4.91 6.96 -10.90
CA LYS A 246 -4.48 8.06 -11.76
C LYS A 246 -3.52 7.59 -12.86
N ALA A 247 -2.58 6.71 -12.52
CA ALA A 247 -1.68 6.11 -13.48
C ALA A 247 -2.35 5.00 -14.32
N ASP A 248 -3.44 4.39 -13.84
CA ASP A 248 -4.06 3.22 -14.48
C ASP A 248 -4.43 3.48 -15.94
N ARG A 249 -4.95 4.68 -16.25
CA ARG A 249 -5.31 5.01 -17.64
C ARG A 249 -4.09 4.94 -18.56
N SER A 250 -2.99 5.58 -18.16
CA SER A 250 -1.75 5.62 -18.95
C SER A 250 -1.11 4.23 -19.03
N LEU A 251 -1.07 3.51 -17.91
CA LEU A 251 -0.54 2.15 -17.87
C LEU A 251 -1.32 1.19 -18.78
N ARG A 252 -2.67 1.27 -18.77
CA ARG A 252 -3.53 0.42 -19.63
C ARG A 252 -3.49 0.77 -21.11
N GLN A 253 -2.97 1.95 -21.48
CA GLN A 253 -2.77 2.33 -22.88
C GLN A 253 -1.51 1.69 -23.48
N LYS A 254 -0.63 1.11 -22.67
CA LYS A 254 0.53 0.34 -23.14
C LYS A 254 0.06 -1.06 -23.55
N GLU A 255 0.00 -1.32 -24.86
CA GLU A 255 -0.55 -2.57 -25.42
C GLU A 255 0.11 -3.85 -24.88
N SER A 256 1.39 -3.79 -24.53
CA SER A 256 2.17 -4.93 -24.03
C SER A 256 2.23 -5.04 -22.50
N LEU A 257 1.52 -4.18 -21.77
CA LEU A 257 1.54 -4.14 -20.30
C LEU A 257 0.28 -4.77 -19.69
N ILE A 258 0.50 -5.81 -18.89
CA ILE A 258 -0.52 -6.45 -18.06
C ILE A 258 -0.55 -5.74 -16.71
N LEU A 259 -1.69 -5.13 -16.38
CA LEU A 259 -1.93 -4.47 -15.10
C LEU A 259 -3.01 -5.18 -14.31
N GLU A 260 -2.62 -5.74 -13.17
CA GLU A 260 -3.49 -6.30 -12.16
C GLU A 260 -3.47 -5.44 -10.89
N ARG A 261 -4.64 -5.20 -10.29
CA ARG A 261 -4.76 -4.36 -9.09
C ARG A 261 -5.43 -5.17 -7.97
N LEU A 262 -4.63 -5.56 -6.99
CA LEU A 262 -5.04 -6.36 -5.84
C LEU A 262 -5.59 -5.45 -4.74
N ARG A 263 -6.92 -5.43 -4.59
CA ARG A 263 -7.61 -4.62 -3.56
C ARG A 263 -7.70 -5.38 -2.23
N ILE A 264 -6.60 -5.42 -1.50
CA ILE A 264 -6.40 -6.26 -0.31
C ILE A 264 -5.53 -5.54 0.72
N ASP A 265 -5.68 -5.87 2.00
CA ASP A 265 -4.72 -5.48 3.03
C ASP A 265 -3.45 -6.32 2.91
N ILE A 266 -2.28 -5.70 3.06
CA ILE A 266 -1.00 -6.43 2.98
C ILE A 266 -0.96 -7.49 4.09
N GLU A 267 -1.62 -7.24 5.22
CA GLU A 267 -1.78 -8.21 6.32
C GLU A 267 -2.38 -9.56 5.85
N ASP A 268 -3.26 -9.53 4.85
CA ASP A 268 -4.04 -10.69 4.39
C ASP A 268 -3.56 -11.27 3.03
N LEU A 269 -2.50 -10.70 2.44
CA LEU A 269 -2.07 -11.03 1.08
C LEU A 269 -1.04 -12.17 1.04
N ASN A 270 -1.38 -13.26 0.37
CA ASN A 270 -0.44 -14.30 -0.02
C ASN A 270 -0.04 -14.15 -1.51
N LEU A 271 1.17 -13.63 -1.78
CA LEU A 271 1.65 -13.43 -3.15
C LEU A 271 1.82 -14.72 -3.96
N ASN A 272 2.12 -15.85 -3.32
CA ASN A 272 2.28 -17.13 -4.03
C ASN A 272 0.96 -17.65 -4.61
N ALA A 273 -0.15 -17.24 -4.02
CA ALA A 273 -1.48 -17.62 -4.48
C ALA A 273 -2.05 -16.64 -5.51
N VAL A 274 -1.27 -15.65 -5.98
CA VAL A 274 -1.59 -14.82 -7.14
C VAL A 274 -1.18 -15.57 -8.41
N GLU A 275 -2.13 -16.26 -9.04
CA GLU A 275 -1.90 -17.15 -10.19
C GLU A 275 -1.08 -16.51 -11.32
N SER A 276 -1.42 -15.26 -11.68
CA SER A 276 -0.74 -14.48 -12.73
C SER A 276 0.69 -14.04 -12.39
N LEU A 277 1.12 -14.19 -11.12
CA LEU A 277 2.48 -13.89 -10.63
C LEU A 277 3.32 -15.16 -10.42
N GLN A 278 2.70 -16.34 -10.37
CA GLN A 278 3.39 -17.60 -10.07
C GLN A 278 4.53 -17.89 -11.05
N ARG A 279 5.64 -18.42 -10.52
CA ARG A 279 6.87 -18.77 -11.27
C ARG A 279 7.56 -17.59 -11.96
N LEU A 280 7.15 -16.35 -11.69
CA LEU A 280 7.78 -15.17 -12.27
C LEU A 280 8.80 -14.54 -11.31
N PRO A 281 9.91 -14.00 -11.85
CA PRO A 281 10.74 -13.05 -11.12
C PRO A 281 9.89 -11.83 -10.83
N TYR A 282 9.99 -11.27 -9.63
CA TYR A 282 9.37 -9.97 -9.36
C TYR A 282 10.24 -9.04 -8.52
N ILE A 283 10.06 -7.75 -8.75
CA ILE A 283 10.63 -6.68 -7.91
C ILE A 283 9.48 -6.14 -7.06
N ALA A 284 9.69 -6.13 -5.74
CA ALA A 284 8.78 -5.48 -4.82
C ALA A 284 9.20 -4.04 -4.61
N ILE A 285 8.26 -3.11 -4.76
CA ILE A 285 8.50 -1.69 -4.50
C ILE A 285 7.40 -1.11 -3.64
N GLY A 286 7.70 -0.06 -2.88
CA GLY A 286 6.69 0.61 -2.07
C GLY A 286 7.12 2.01 -1.68
N LYS A 287 6.20 2.97 -1.76
CA LYS A 287 6.43 4.34 -1.32
C LYS A 287 5.31 4.77 -0.38
N HIS A 288 5.69 5.42 0.70
CA HIS A 288 4.77 5.87 1.74
C HIS A 288 4.01 4.71 2.41
N LEU A 289 4.68 3.59 2.64
CA LEU A 289 4.10 2.54 3.47
C LEU A 289 3.98 3.05 4.92
N CYS A 290 2.76 3.43 5.31
CA CYS A 290 2.45 3.99 6.63
C CYS A 290 2.17 2.92 7.67
N GLY A 291 2.42 3.24 8.94
CA GLY A 291 2.16 2.33 10.06
C GLY A 291 2.96 1.03 9.93
N PRO A 292 2.33 -0.15 10.12
CA PRO A 292 3.02 -1.45 10.06
C PRO A 292 3.26 -1.97 8.62
N ALA A 293 2.85 -1.22 7.59
CA ALA A 293 2.83 -1.71 6.22
C ALA A 293 4.22 -2.12 5.69
N THR A 294 5.30 -1.49 6.17
CA THR A 294 6.67 -1.88 5.81
C THR A 294 6.98 -3.30 6.26
N ASP A 295 6.74 -3.61 7.54
CA ASP A 295 6.99 -4.95 8.09
C ASP A 295 6.06 -6.00 7.47
N LEU A 296 4.78 -5.67 7.27
CA LEU A 296 3.83 -6.54 6.57
C LEU A 296 4.31 -6.86 5.14
N THR A 297 4.87 -5.86 4.43
CA THR A 297 5.42 -6.02 3.08
C THR A 297 6.65 -6.93 3.09
N LEU A 298 7.55 -6.72 4.06
CA LEU A 298 8.74 -7.56 4.23
C LEU A 298 8.33 -9.02 4.47
N ARG A 299 7.38 -9.29 5.37
CA ARG A 299 6.86 -10.64 5.60
C ARG A 299 6.22 -11.24 4.36
N CYS A 300 5.37 -10.47 3.67
CA CYS A 300 4.69 -10.90 2.46
C CYS A 300 5.68 -11.32 1.35
N CYS A 301 6.78 -10.58 1.19
CA CYS A 301 7.79 -10.89 0.17
C CYS A 301 8.74 -12.03 0.58
N LEU A 302 9.02 -12.18 1.88
CA LEU A 302 10.05 -13.09 2.39
C LEU A 302 9.49 -14.39 2.97
N ALA A 303 8.17 -14.54 3.03
CA ALA A 303 7.51 -15.80 3.41
C ALA A 303 7.98 -16.99 2.55
N ASN A 304 8.42 -16.73 1.31
CA ASN A 304 8.81 -17.73 0.32
C ASN A 304 10.07 -18.52 0.69
N GLU A 305 10.98 -17.94 1.46
CA GLU A 305 12.21 -18.64 1.87
C GLU A 305 12.02 -19.53 3.10
N ARG A 306 10.87 -19.46 3.78
CA ARG A 306 10.56 -20.33 4.94
C ARG A 306 10.08 -21.71 4.54
N SER A 307 9.60 -21.88 3.31
CA SER A 307 8.85 -23.06 2.85
C SER A 307 9.38 -23.60 1.53
N ALA A 308 10.71 -23.55 1.34
CA ALA A 308 11.41 -24.07 0.17
C ALA A 308 11.22 -25.59 -0.07
N GLU A 309 10.57 -26.30 0.85
CA GLU A 309 10.33 -27.75 0.74
C GLU A 309 8.98 -28.12 0.10
N GLN A 310 8.12 -27.15 -0.27
CA GLN A 310 6.81 -27.46 -0.89
C GLN A 310 6.60 -26.73 -2.23
N CYS A 311 6.74 -27.50 -3.31
CA CYS A 311 6.25 -27.31 -4.68
C CYS A 311 6.78 -26.10 -5.49
N GLY A 312 7.35 -26.38 -6.67
CA GLY A 312 7.89 -25.43 -7.66
C GLY A 312 6.87 -24.52 -8.36
N VAL A 313 6.04 -23.82 -7.58
CA VAL A 313 4.99 -22.89 -8.04
C VAL A 313 5.20 -21.46 -7.53
N ASN A 314 6.19 -21.25 -6.64
CA ASN A 314 6.39 -19.95 -5.99
C ASN A 314 6.91 -18.87 -6.95
N CYS A 315 6.45 -17.64 -6.76
CA CYS A 315 7.10 -16.47 -7.34
C CYS A 315 8.43 -16.21 -6.61
N TYR A 316 9.39 -15.58 -7.28
CA TYR A 316 10.71 -15.35 -6.69
C TYR A 316 11.06 -13.87 -6.67
N LEU A 317 11.38 -13.37 -5.47
CA LEU A 317 11.75 -11.99 -5.24
C LEU A 317 13.16 -11.75 -5.80
N ARG A 318 13.27 -10.88 -6.81
CA ARG A 318 14.54 -10.44 -7.40
C ARG A 318 15.17 -9.27 -6.64
N GLY A 319 14.33 -8.41 -6.06
CA GLY A 319 14.79 -7.30 -5.25
C GLY A 319 13.63 -6.51 -4.64
N LEU A 320 13.95 -5.72 -3.61
CA LEU A 320 13.00 -4.96 -2.83
C LEU A 320 13.48 -3.52 -2.64
N ALA A 321 12.63 -2.54 -2.90
CA ALA A 321 12.89 -1.13 -2.58
C ALA A 321 11.69 -0.48 -1.89
N ILE A 322 11.86 -0.07 -0.63
CA ILE A 322 10.82 0.59 0.16
C ILE A 322 11.30 1.99 0.57
N ALA A 323 10.53 3.02 0.21
CA ALA A 323 10.64 4.35 0.78
C ALA A 323 9.62 4.50 1.93
N THR A 324 10.16 4.59 3.14
CA THR A 324 9.43 4.61 4.41
C THR A 324 8.67 5.95 4.59
N CYS A 325 7.45 5.93 5.14
CA CYS A 325 6.62 7.12 5.40
C CYS A 325 6.75 7.69 6.82
N CYS A 326 6.95 9.00 6.98
CA CYS A 326 6.96 9.69 8.29
C CYS A 326 5.79 9.40 9.27
N HIS A 327 4.70 8.78 8.83
CA HIS A 327 3.62 8.26 9.69
C HIS A 327 3.89 6.82 10.20
N HIS A 328 5.11 6.56 10.65
CA HIS A 328 5.59 5.25 11.14
C HIS A 328 5.07 4.92 12.54
N LEU A 329 3.80 4.56 12.63
CA LEU A 329 3.28 3.88 13.82
C LEU A 329 3.50 2.38 13.66
N CYS A 330 4.73 1.93 13.93
CA CYS A 330 5.02 0.50 14.04
C CYS A 330 4.31 -0.07 15.28
N GLN A 331 3.80 -1.29 15.17
CA GLN A 331 3.22 -2.03 16.30
C GLN A 331 4.07 -3.26 16.53
N TRP A 332 4.35 -3.58 17.80
CA TRP A 332 5.23 -4.70 18.17
C TRP A 332 4.86 -6.01 17.48
N LYS A 333 3.57 -6.38 17.47
CA LYS A 333 3.07 -7.59 16.78
C LYS A 333 3.45 -7.64 15.29
N HIS A 334 3.54 -6.48 14.64
CA HIS A 334 3.88 -6.37 13.23
C HIS A 334 5.39 -6.27 13.00
N TYR A 335 6.19 -5.99 14.02
CA TYR A 335 7.62 -5.76 13.87
C TYR A 335 8.35 -7.03 13.41
N ILE A 336 9.24 -6.88 12.44
CA ILE A 336 10.00 -7.99 11.85
C ILE A 336 11.42 -8.07 12.45
N SER A 337 11.55 -8.43 13.74
CA SER A 337 12.86 -8.63 14.39
C SER A 337 13.10 -10.04 14.94
N ASN A 338 12.27 -11.01 14.55
CA ASN A 338 12.51 -12.39 14.96
C ASN A 338 13.85 -12.86 14.36
N PRO A 339 14.77 -13.48 15.14
CA PRO A 339 16.10 -13.89 14.69
C PRO A 339 16.12 -14.80 13.46
N THR A 340 14.99 -15.40 13.09
CA THR A 340 14.81 -16.07 11.79
C THR A 340 15.01 -15.16 10.57
N PHE A 341 14.90 -13.83 10.70
CA PHE A 341 15.14 -12.86 9.62
C PHE A 341 16.64 -12.69 9.30
N CYS A 342 17.53 -12.83 10.28
CA CYS A 342 18.97 -12.77 10.08
C CYS A 342 19.56 -14.02 9.38
N LEU A 343 18.75 -15.05 9.13
CA LEU A 343 19.18 -16.30 8.48
C LEU A 343 19.02 -16.29 6.96
N TYR A 344 18.35 -15.29 6.39
CA TYR A 344 18.25 -15.18 4.93
C TYR A 344 19.47 -14.43 4.40
N ASN A 345 20.05 -14.92 3.30
CA ASN A 345 21.12 -14.25 2.55
C ASN A 345 20.58 -13.02 1.78
N ILE A 346 19.76 -12.20 2.43
CA ILE A 346 19.24 -10.96 1.88
C ILE A 346 20.31 -9.91 2.08
N TYR A 347 20.87 -9.43 0.99
CA TYR A 347 21.74 -8.27 1.01
C TYR A 347 20.89 -7.00 1.21
N ILE A 348 20.73 -6.58 2.47
CA ILE A 348 19.98 -5.38 2.83
C ILE A 348 20.94 -4.18 2.79
N LYS A 349 20.70 -3.25 1.87
CA LYS A 349 21.29 -1.91 1.89
C LYS A 349 20.24 -0.90 2.29
N ILE A 350 20.50 -0.20 3.39
CA ILE A 350 19.70 0.94 3.83
C ILE A 350 20.40 2.19 3.33
N HIS A 351 19.67 3.00 2.56
CA HIS A 351 20.14 4.29 2.06
C HIS A 351 19.20 5.40 2.47
N ASN A 352 19.75 6.55 2.86
CA ASN A 352 18.99 7.78 2.93
C ASN A 352 18.83 8.31 1.49
N ILE A 353 17.62 8.20 0.96
CA ILE A 353 17.26 8.77 -0.33
C ILE A 353 16.70 10.17 -0.08
N PHE A 354 17.57 11.18 -0.16
CA PHE A 354 17.14 12.57 -0.08
C PHE A 354 16.36 12.97 -1.33
N SER A 355 15.27 13.70 -1.10
CA SER A 355 14.68 14.61 -2.07
C SER A 355 15.26 15.97 -1.70
N SER A 356 16.42 16.33 -2.27
CA SER A 356 16.96 17.69 -2.17
C SER A 356 15.98 18.71 -2.74
#